data_AF-A0A3N7H5L3-F1
#
_entry.id   AF-A0A3N7H5L3-F1
#
_cell.length_a   1.000
_cell.length_b   1.000
_cell.length_c   1.000
_cell.angle_alpha   90.00
_cell.angle_beta   90.00
_cell.angle_gamma   90.00
#
_symmetry.space_group_name_H-M   'P 1'
#
loop_
_entity.id
_entity.type
_entity.pdbx_description
1 polymer ?
#
loop_
_entity_poly.entity_id
_entity_poly.type
_entity_poly.pdbx_seq_one_letter_code
_entity_poly.pdbx_strand_id
1 'polypeptide(L)'
;MWKLIKRIIYLLLLISILSLVWGRFFNPAITFTQLGGLIEYGKLKRDYVPYSNISDNVKRAVIASEDQRFFEHNGFDYTAIRKAIEHNQKGKSVRGGSTISQQTAKNVFLWNGRSYFRKGLEAFYTFAIEKLWGKEVILDRYLNSIEMGQGVFGVEAASQYYFG
;
A
#
# COMPACT_ATOMS: atom_id res chain seq x y z
N MET A 1 2.10 -36.06 -0.87
CA MET A 1 1.45 -34.87 -0.28
C MET A 1 2.45 -33.85 0.28
N TRP A 2 3.31 -34.20 1.25
CA TRP A 2 4.27 -33.26 1.86
C TRP A 2 5.27 -32.61 0.89
N LYS A 3 5.82 -33.37 -0.07
CA LYS A 3 6.72 -32.83 -1.12
C LYS A 3 6.03 -31.79 -2.00
N LEU A 4 4.73 -31.97 -2.28
CA LEU A 4 3.93 -31.04 -3.06
C LEU A 4 3.68 -29.74 -2.29
N ILE A 5 3.28 -29.86 -1.01
CA ILE A 5 3.07 -28.69 -0.12
C ILE A 5 4.34 -27.85 -0.02
N LYS A 6 5.49 -28.50 0.23
CA LYS A 6 6.79 -27.81 0.25
C LYS A 6 7.07 -27.08 -1.06
N ARG A 7 6.85 -27.73 -2.21
CA ARG A 7 7.06 -27.12 -3.53
C ARG A 7 6.18 -25.89 -3.72
N ILE A 8 4.91 -25.96 -3.32
CA ILE A 8 3.98 -24.82 -3.39
C ILE A 8 4.48 -23.67 -2.51
N ILE A 9 4.88 -23.95 -1.26
CA ILE A 9 5.41 -22.93 -0.35
C ILE A 9 6.66 -22.25 -0.96
N TYR A 10 7.60 -23.03 -1.49
CA TYR A 10 8.79 -22.47 -2.13
C TYR A 10 8.45 -21.60 -3.34
N LEU A 11 7.48 -22.01 -4.17
CA LEU A 11 7.02 -21.21 -5.30
C LEU A 11 6.37 -19.90 -4.83
N LEU A 12 5.54 -19.92 -3.80
CA LEU A 12 4.92 -18.72 -3.24
C LEU A 12 5.96 -17.75 -2.69
N LEU A 13 6.98 -18.26 -1.98
CA LEU A 13 8.09 -17.45 -1.49
C LEU A 13 8.92 -16.86 -2.64
N LEU A 14 9.21 -17.66 -3.66
CA LEU A 14 9.94 -17.18 -4.84
C LEU A 14 9.15 -16.08 -5.56
N ILE A 15 7.84 -16.27 -5.78
CA ILE A 15 6.96 -15.26 -6.39
C ILE A 15 6.92 -13.99 -5.53
N SER A 16 6.87 -14.12 -4.20
CA SER A 16 6.91 -13.00 -3.27
C SER A 16 8.21 -12.19 -3.38
N ILE A 17 9.36 -12.87 -3.47
CA ILE A 17 10.66 -12.20 -3.64
C ILE A 17 10.75 -11.54 -5.02
N LEU A 18 10.32 -12.24 -6.08
CA LEU A 18 10.31 -11.69 -7.43
C LEU A 18 9.39 -10.47 -7.54
N SER A 19 8.24 -10.46 -6.88
CA SER A 19 7.34 -9.32 -6.88
C SER A 19 7.90 -8.12 -6.10
N LEU A 20 8.64 -8.36 -5.00
CA LEU A 20 9.38 -7.33 -4.29
C LEU A 20 10.46 -6.69 -5.18
N VAL A 21 11.25 -7.51 -5.88
CA VAL A 21 12.28 -7.00 -6.80
C VAL A 21 11.65 -6.28 -7.99
N TRP A 22 10.57 -6.81 -8.56
CA TRP A 22 9.84 -6.17 -9.65
C TRP A 22 9.30 -4.81 -9.25
N GLY A 23 8.62 -4.74 -8.10
CA GLY A 23 8.00 -3.51 -7.60
C GLY A 23 8.99 -2.39 -7.32
N ARG A 24 10.28 -2.69 -7.14
CA ARG A 24 11.35 -1.69 -7.04
C ARG A 24 11.47 -0.83 -8.30
N PHE A 25 11.22 -1.42 -9.46
CA PHE A 25 11.50 -0.81 -10.77
C PHE A 25 10.22 -0.49 -11.53
N PHE A 26 9.17 -1.29 -11.36
CA PHE A 26 7.95 -1.20 -12.13
C PHE A 26 6.71 -1.20 -11.23
N ASN A 27 5.65 -0.53 -11.67
CA ASN A 27 4.35 -0.68 -11.03
C ASN A 27 3.80 -2.11 -11.26
N PRO A 28 3.04 -2.67 -10.31
CA PRO A 28 2.40 -3.97 -10.50
C PRO A 28 1.41 -3.93 -11.68
N ALA A 29 1.36 -4.99 -12.48
CA ALA A 29 0.43 -5.04 -13.62
C ALA A 29 -1.03 -5.02 -13.15
N ILE A 30 -1.34 -5.67 -12.04
CA ILE A 30 -2.62 -5.59 -11.33
C ILE A 30 -2.40 -6.02 -9.88
N THR A 31 -3.14 -5.46 -8.93
CA THR A 31 -3.05 -5.85 -7.52
C THR A 31 -4.30 -6.57 -7.06
N PHE A 32 -4.21 -7.32 -5.95
CA PHE A 32 -5.40 -7.95 -5.36
C PHE A 32 -6.43 -6.93 -4.87
N THR A 33 -5.98 -5.74 -4.46
CA THR A 33 -6.88 -4.63 -4.10
C THR A 33 -7.63 -4.10 -5.32
N GLN A 34 -6.98 -3.95 -6.47
CA GLN A 34 -7.63 -3.57 -7.74
C GLN A 34 -8.61 -4.63 -8.23
N LEU A 35 -8.26 -5.92 -8.13
CA LEU A 35 -9.18 -7.03 -8.42
C LEU A 35 -10.39 -7.04 -7.48
N GLY A 36 -10.15 -6.80 -6.18
CA GLY A 36 -11.22 -6.66 -5.19
C GLY A 36 -12.18 -5.53 -5.54
N GLY A 37 -11.66 -4.34 -5.85
CA GLY A 37 -12.46 -3.20 -6.28
C GLY A 37 -13.22 -3.46 -7.59
N LEU A 38 -12.62 -4.17 -8.55
CA LEU A 38 -13.32 -4.56 -9.77
C LEU A 38 -14.53 -5.46 -9.48
N ILE A 39 -14.37 -6.44 -8.59
CA ILE A 39 -15.47 -7.34 -8.19
C ILE A 39 -16.55 -6.57 -7.41
N GLU A 40 -16.14 -5.69 -6.50
CA GLU A 40 -17.04 -4.97 -5.61
C GLU A 40 -17.85 -3.88 -6.33
N TYR A 41 -17.20 -3.11 -7.21
CA TYR A 41 -17.81 -1.94 -7.86
C TYR A 41 -18.16 -2.18 -9.33
N GLY A 42 -17.81 -3.33 -9.90
CA GLY A 42 -18.02 -3.64 -11.32
C GLY A 42 -17.18 -2.79 -12.28
N LYS A 43 -16.22 -2.01 -11.77
CA LYS A 43 -15.39 -1.11 -12.57
C LYS A 43 -13.98 -1.00 -11.99
N LEU A 44 -13.00 -0.77 -12.87
CA LEU A 44 -11.62 -0.50 -12.52
C LEU A 44 -11.08 0.63 -13.41
N LYS A 45 -10.95 1.83 -12.83
CA LYS A 45 -10.23 2.96 -13.42
C LYS A 45 -8.86 3.06 -12.75
N ARG A 46 -7.81 3.06 -13.57
CA ARG A 46 -6.44 3.26 -13.10
C ARG A 46 -5.61 3.85 -14.23
N ASP A 47 -4.66 4.69 -13.86
CA ASP A 47 -3.63 5.17 -14.78
C ASP A 47 -2.34 5.40 -13.99
N TYR A 48 -1.22 4.96 -14.56
CA TYR A 48 0.08 5.10 -13.95
C TYR A 48 0.79 6.30 -14.52
N VAL A 49 1.15 7.21 -13.64
CA VAL A 49 1.90 8.41 -13.98
C VAL A 49 3.32 8.32 -13.39
N PRO A 50 4.37 8.67 -14.15
CA PRO A 50 5.73 8.72 -13.60
C PRO A 50 5.82 9.65 -12.39
N TYR A 51 6.56 9.26 -11.36
CA TYR A 51 6.72 10.05 -10.13
C TYR A 51 7.19 11.50 -10.35
N SER A 52 8.02 11.71 -11.38
CA SER A 52 8.48 13.05 -11.81
C SER A 52 7.36 13.95 -12.33
N ASN A 53 6.29 13.35 -12.87
CA ASN A 53 5.15 14.08 -13.43
C ASN A 53 4.06 14.32 -12.38
N ILE A 54 4.16 13.68 -11.21
CA ILE A 54 3.26 13.96 -10.09
C ILE A 54 3.69 15.28 -9.44
N SER A 55 2.74 16.22 -9.32
CA SER A 55 2.97 17.50 -8.64
C SER A 55 3.46 17.33 -7.20
N ASP A 56 4.47 18.11 -6.82
CA ASP A 56 4.99 18.10 -5.44
C ASP A 56 3.95 18.52 -4.40
N ASN A 57 2.94 19.30 -4.80
CA ASN A 57 1.83 19.64 -3.91
C ASN A 57 1.00 18.42 -3.57
N VAL A 58 0.77 17.50 -4.52
CA VAL A 58 0.06 16.22 -4.27
C VAL A 58 0.88 15.34 -3.33
N LYS A 59 2.19 15.20 -3.60
CA LYS A 59 3.11 14.43 -2.74
C LYS A 59 3.07 14.96 -1.30
N ARG A 60 3.21 16.27 -1.11
CA ARG A 60 3.18 16.93 0.20
C ARG A 60 1.82 16.80 0.88
N ALA A 61 0.72 16.97 0.14
CA ALA A 61 -0.62 16.84 0.69
C ALA A 61 -0.85 15.43 1.26
N VAL A 62 -0.50 14.39 0.49
CA VAL A 62 -0.61 12.99 0.92
C VAL A 62 0.27 12.70 2.13
N ILE A 63 1.54 13.13 2.12
CA ILE A 63 2.42 12.98 3.29
C ILE A 63 1.81 13.69 4.51
N ALA A 64 1.34 14.93 4.35
CA ALA A 64 0.81 15.71 5.46
C ALA A 64 -0.49 15.13 6.04
N SER A 65 -1.33 14.51 5.21
CA SER A 65 -2.61 13.92 5.64
C SER A 65 -2.49 12.50 6.18
N GLU A 66 -1.66 11.66 5.54
CA GLU A 66 -1.57 10.23 5.84
C GLU A 66 -0.43 9.89 6.78
N ASP A 67 0.73 10.55 6.65
CA ASP A 67 1.96 10.13 7.30
C ASP A 67 3.00 11.26 7.37
N GLN A 68 2.77 12.21 8.28
CA GLN A 68 3.56 13.46 8.37
C GLN A 68 5.06 13.22 8.60
N ARG A 69 5.41 12.07 9.16
CA ARG A 69 6.78 11.69 9.51
C ARG A 69 7.32 10.62 8.56
N PHE A 70 6.73 10.49 7.37
CA PHE A 70 7.05 9.45 6.39
C PHE A 70 8.55 9.26 6.15
N PHE A 71 9.30 10.37 6.03
CA PHE A 71 10.75 10.33 5.80
C PHE A 71 11.59 10.09 7.06
N GLU A 72 11.00 10.17 8.26
CA GLU A 72 11.73 10.03 9.54
C GLU A 72 11.73 8.59 10.07
N HIS A 73 10.78 7.75 9.67
CA HIS A 73 10.65 6.38 10.18
C HIS A 73 10.99 5.32 9.13
N ASN A 74 11.19 4.07 9.56
CA ASN A 74 11.48 2.91 8.69
C ASN A 74 10.23 2.03 8.52
N GLY A 75 9.16 2.61 7.98
CA GLY A 75 7.88 1.94 7.73
C GLY A 75 6.87 1.89 8.88
N PHE A 76 7.28 2.14 10.12
CA PHE A 76 6.36 2.16 11.26
C PHE A 76 6.57 3.43 12.09
N ASP A 77 5.53 4.25 12.21
CA ASP A 77 5.50 5.34 13.19
C ASP A 77 4.93 4.83 14.51
N TYR A 78 5.81 4.39 15.41
CA TYR A 78 5.44 3.93 16.75
C TYR A 78 4.72 5.00 17.58
N THR A 79 5.00 6.28 17.33
CA THR A 79 4.33 7.39 18.03
C THR A 79 2.89 7.50 17.54
N ALA A 80 2.66 7.43 16.23
CA ALA A 80 1.31 7.42 15.65
C ALA A 80 0.52 6.17 16.07
N ILE A 81 1.16 4.99 16.05
CA ILE A 81 0.54 3.74 16.50
C ILE A 81 0.10 3.82 17.96
N ARG A 82 0.97 4.30 18.86
CA ARG A 82 0.63 4.46 20.28
C ARG A 82 -0.53 5.42 20.47
N LYS A 83 -0.49 6.59 19.81
CA LYS A 83 -1.59 7.58 19.85
C LYS A 83 -2.90 7.01 19.33
N ALA A 84 -2.86 6.20 18.27
CA ALA A 84 -4.05 5.54 17.72
C ALA A 84 -4.63 4.51 18.70
N ILE A 85 -3.79 3.71 19.37
CA ILE A 85 -4.23 2.75 20.40
C ILE A 85 -4.88 3.48 21.58
N GLU A 86 -4.22 4.49 22.14
CA GLU A 86 -4.74 5.29 23.27
C GLU A 86 -6.05 5.99 22.92
N HIS A 87 -6.20 6.46 21.68
CA HIS A 87 -7.43 7.06 21.18
C HIS A 87 -8.56 6.03 21.07
N ASN A 88 -8.28 4.86 20.49
CA ASN A 88 -9.28 3.82 20.23
C ASN A 88 -9.77 3.16 21.53
N GLN A 89 -8.95 3.12 22.58
CA GLN A 89 -9.37 2.67 23.92
C GLN A 89 -10.43 3.57 24.55
N LYS A 90 -10.50 4.85 24.15
CA LYS A 90 -11.52 5.80 24.65
C LYS A 90 -12.88 5.65 23.97
N GLY A 91 -13.01 4.74 23.00
CA GLY A 91 -14.29 4.26 22.46
C GLY A 91 -15.11 5.23 21.59
N LYS A 92 -14.66 6.47 21.35
CA LYS A 92 -15.44 7.49 20.63
C LYS A 92 -15.37 7.35 19.11
N SER A 93 -14.22 6.97 18.57
CA SER A 93 -14.02 6.72 17.14
C SER A 93 -12.71 5.97 16.91
N VAL A 94 -12.62 5.28 15.77
CA VAL A 94 -11.41 4.54 15.39
C VAL A 94 -10.49 5.43 14.58
N ARG A 95 -9.28 5.66 15.08
CA ARG A 95 -8.20 6.34 14.37
C ARG A 95 -7.25 5.30 13.77
N GLY A 96 -6.90 5.51 12.50
CA GLY A 96 -5.85 4.74 11.82
C GLY A 96 -4.46 5.13 12.30
N GLY A 97 -3.55 4.15 12.37
CA GLY A 97 -2.14 4.36 12.68
C GLY A 97 -1.20 3.71 11.66
N SER A 98 -1.70 3.41 10.46
CA SER A 98 -0.90 2.82 9.38
C SER A 98 -0.16 3.90 8.61
N THR A 99 1.13 3.70 8.39
CA THR A 99 2.00 4.58 7.58
C THR A 99 1.73 4.42 6.08
N ILE A 100 2.27 5.34 5.26
CA ILE A 100 2.25 5.20 3.79
C ILE A 100 2.91 3.88 3.36
N SER A 101 4.00 3.46 4.01
CA SER A 101 4.68 2.21 3.70
C SER A 101 3.82 0.98 4.00
N GLN A 102 3.12 0.97 5.14
CA GLN A 102 2.17 -0.09 5.49
C GLN A 102 1.02 -0.17 4.48
N GLN A 103 0.48 0.98 4.10
CA GLN A 103 -0.59 1.04 3.11
C GLN A 103 -0.10 0.60 1.72
N THR A 104 1.13 0.97 1.33
CA THR A 104 1.76 0.50 0.08
C THR A 104 1.92 -1.01 0.08
N ALA A 105 2.44 -1.58 1.17
CA ALA A 105 2.58 -3.03 1.33
C ALA A 105 1.22 -3.74 1.20
N LYS A 106 0.17 -3.18 1.82
CA LYS A 106 -1.19 -3.69 1.68
C LYS A 106 -1.67 -3.63 0.23
N ASN A 107 -1.56 -2.47 -0.42
CA ASN A 107 -2.17 -2.26 -1.74
C ASN A 107 -1.44 -3.01 -2.85
N VAL A 108 -0.12 -3.16 -2.77
CA VAL A 108 0.69 -3.81 -3.81
C VAL A 108 0.70 -5.32 -3.68
N PHE A 109 0.84 -5.87 -2.46
CA PHE A 109 1.09 -7.30 -2.26
C PHE A 109 -0.07 -8.08 -1.64
N LEU A 110 -1.01 -7.39 -0.99
CA LEU A 110 -2.04 -8.02 -0.18
C LEU A 110 -3.43 -7.58 -0.64
N TRP A 111 -4.44 -7.94 0.14
CA TRP A 111 -5.85 -7.69 -0.12
C TRP A 111 -6.47 -6.79 0.96
N ASN A 112 -7.67 -6.29 0.69
CA ASN A 112 -8.46 -5.55 1.68
C ASN A 112 -9.08 -6.50 2.72
N GLY A 113 -9.22 -6.05 3.97
CA GLY A 113 -9.86 -6.82 5.04
C GLY A 113 -9.16 -6.71 6.39
N ARG A 114 -9.87 -7.05 7.47
CA ARG A 114 -9.34 -7.03 8.84
C ARG A 114 -8.96 -8.45 9.26
N SER A 115 -7.66 -8.72 9.39
CA SER A 115 -7.14 -10.00 9.88
C SER A 115 -5.75 -9.78 10.47
N TYR A 116 -5.50 -10.37 11.66
CA TYR A 116 -4.18 -10.33 12.29
C TYR A 116 -3.11 -11.02 11.44
N PHE A 117 -3.45 -12.12 10.78
CA PHE A 117 -2.54 -12.81 9.87
C PHE A 117 -2.15 -11.90 8.69
N ARG A 118 -3.14 -11.27 8.04
CA ARG A 118 -2.91 -10.31 6.96
C ARG A 118 -2.07 -9.13 7.44
N LYS A 119 -2.32 -8.61 8.66
CA LYS A 119 -1.54 -7.51 9.24
C LYS A 119 -0.10 -7.93 9.59
N GLY A 120 0.12 -9.20 9.95
CA GLY A 120 1.46 -9.77 10.10
C GLY A 120 2.24 -9.81 8.77
N LEU A 121 1.58 -10.28 7.69
CA LEU A 121 2.16 -10.21 6.35
C LEU A 121 2.43 -8.76 5.90
N GLU A 122 1.52 -7.84 6.21
CA GLU A 122 1.70 -6.41 5.92
C GLU A 122 2.94 -5.87 6.62
N ALA A 123 3.18 -6.23 7.89
CA ALA A 123 4.38 -5.82 8.60
C ALA A 123 5.66 -6.38 7.95
N PHE A 124 5.65 -7.65 7.54
CA PHE A 124 6.77 -8.25 6.80
C PHE A 124 7.07 -7.49 5.49
N TYR A 125 6.05 -7.28 4.64
CA TYR A 125 6.24 -6.57 3.37
C TYR A 125 6.63 -5.11 3.58
N THR A 126 6.09 -4.45 4.61
CA THR A 126 6.49 -3.07 4.98
C THR A 126 7.98 -2.99 5.27
N PHE A 127 8.48 -3.91 6.10
CA PHE A 127 9.91 -3.99 6.38
C PHE A 127 10.73 -4.27 5.11
N ALA A 128 10.28 -5.21 4.27
CA ALA A 128 10.98 -5.56 3.04
C ALA A 128 11.08 -4.38 2.06
N ILE A 129 10.00 -3.64 1.82
CA ILE A 129 10.03 -2.49 0.91
C ILE A 129 10.84 -1.33 1.48
N GLU A 130 10.80 -1.08 2.79
CA GLU A 130 11.65 -0.05 3.42
C GLU A 130 13.14 -0.34 3.25
N LYS A 131 13.53 -1.62 3.25
CA LYS A 131 14.92 -2.03 3.01
C LYS A 131 15.31 -2.02 1.53
N LEU A 132 14.39 -2.37 0.62
CA LEU A 132 14.72 -2.59 -0.79
C LEU A 132 14.40 -1.40 -1.70
N TRP A 133 13.34 -0.64 -1.41
CA TRP A 133 12.76 0.34 -2.33
C TRP A 133 13.24 1.76 -2.08
N GLY A 134 13.42 2.14 -0.82
CA GLY A 134 13.63 3.53 -0.43
C GLY A 134 12.34 4.36 -0.51
N LYS A 135 12.36 5.55 0.09
CA LYS A 135 11.15 6.35 0.35
C LYS A 135 10.45 6.86 -0.91
N GLU A 136 11.19 7.35 -1.90
CA GLU A 136 10.59 7.84 -3.15
C GLU A 136 9.84 6.75 -3.90
N VAL A 137 10.42 5.55 -4.01
CA VAL A 137 9.76 4.43 -4.72
C VAL A 137 8.53 3.97 -3.96
N ILE A 138 8.60 3.92 -2.62
CA ILE A 138 7.41 3.59 -1.81
C ILE A 138 6.31 4.62 -2.07
N LEU A 139 6.63 5.91 -2.06
CA LEU A 139 5.64 6.96 -2.29
C LEU A 139 5.09 6.93 -3.73
N ASP A 140 5.94 6.69 -4.72
CA ASP A 140 5.53 6.49 -6.11
C ASP A 140 4.52 5.34 -6.23
N ARG A 141 4.86 4.16 -5.70
CA ARG A 141 3.98 2.99 -5.69
C ARG A 141 2.70 3.25 -4.92
N TYR A 142 2.76 3.97 -3.80
CA TYR A 142 1.58 4.39 -3.05
C TYR A 142 0.64 5.22 -3.92
N LEU A 143 1.14 6.36 -4.43
CA LEU A 143 0.35 7.33 -5.20
C LEU A 143 -0.25 6.73 -6.47
N ASN A 144 0.41 5.73 -7.07
CA ASN A 144 -0.08 5.04 -8.26
C ASN A 144 -1.01 3.85 -7.95
N SER A 145 -1.06 3.32 -6.73
CA SER A 145 -1.80 2.07 -6.44
C SER A 145 -2.94 2.19 -5.45
N ILE A 146 -3.04 3.29 -4.70
CA ILE A 146 -4.09 3.42 -3.70
C ILE A 146 -5.46 3.68 -4.32
N GLU A 147 -6.50 3.17 -3.67
CA GLU A 147 -7.88 3.48 -4.02
C GLU A 147 -8.27 4.86 -3.49
N MET A 148 -8.68 5.77 -4.38
CA MET A 148 -9.06 7.15 -4.07
C MET A 148 -10.53 7.45 -4.37
N GLY A 149 -11.27 6.45 -4.85
CA GLY A 149 -12.69 6.47 -5.13
C GLY A 149 -13.13 5.05 -5.46
N GLN A 150 -14.43 4.78 -5.44
CA GLN A 150 -14.96 3.43 -5.70
C GLN A 150 -14.48 2.91 -7.06
N GLY A 151 -13.55 1.95 -7.06
CA GLY A 151 -12.96 1.40 -8.28
C GLY A 151 -12.01 2.35 -9.01
N VAL A 152 -11.51 3.40 -8.35
CA VAL A 152 -10.58 4.40 -8.92
C VAL A 152 -9.25 4.33 -8.17
N PHE A 153 -8.20 3.90 -8.86
CA PHE A 153 -6.89 3.64 -8.27
C PHE A 153 -5.81 4.51 -8.87
N GLY A 154 -5.05 5.18 -8.00
CA GLY A 154 -3.96 6.07 -8.35
C GLY A 154 -4.38 7.53 -8.52
N VAL A 155 -3.43 8.43 -8.26
CA VAL A 155 -3.65 9.89 -8.29
C VAL A 155 -4.11 10.41 -9.64
N GLU A 156 -3.59 9.87 -10.74
CA GLU A 156 -3.94 10.32 -12.09
C GLU A 156 -5.40 10.00 -12.39
N ALA A 157 -5.78 8.72 -12.25
CA ALA A 157 -7.15 8.30 -12.45
C ALA A 157 -8.13 9.03 -11.51
N ALA A 158 -7.71 9.32 -10.28
CA ALA A 158 -8.49 10.12 -9.33
C ALA A 158 -8.66 11.57 -9.80
N SER A 159 -7.59 12.20 -10.27
CA SER A 159 -7.63 13.57 -10.81
C SER A 159 -8.63 13.68 -11.95
N GLN A 160 -8.51 12.81 -12.95
CA GLN A 160 -9.42 12.75 -14.09
C GLN A 160 -10.86 12.43 -13.67
N TYR A 161 -11.04 11.59 -12.66
CA TYR A 161 -12.37 11.20 -12.17
C TYR A 161 -13.11 12.34 -11.46
N TYR A 162 -12.40 13.13 -10.64
CA TYR A 162 -13.02 14.19 -9.83
C TYR A 162 -12.97 15.58 -10.48
N PHE A 163 -11.97 15.85 -11.33
CA PHE A 163 -11.67 17.21 -11.82
C PHE A 163 -11.62 17.32 -13.36
N GLY A 164 -11.51 16.19 -14.09
CA GLY A 164 -11.37 16.16 -15.55
C GLY A 164 -9.94 16.44 -16.01
#